data_AF-A0A976LEJ2-F1
#
_entry.id   AF-A0A976LEJ2-F1
#
_cell.length_a   1.000
_cell.length_b   1.000
_cell.length_c   1.000
_cell.angle_alpha   90.00
_cell.angle_beta   90.00
_cell.angle_gamma   90.00
#
_symmetry.space_group_name_H-M   'P 1'
#
loop_
_entity.id
_entity.type
_entity.pdbx_description
1 polymer ?
#
loop_
_entity_poly.entity_id
_entity_poly.type
_entity_poly.pdbx_seq_one_letter_code
_entity_poly.pdbx_strand_id
1 'polypeptide(L)'
;MFFATGDLMWNWLQSVIGIFGTDLPRELLVALAAIVVAFVLPLGKRRRLVQVPIIFLLLAPLPIAAAGLFPESIDLNRFLGLGIHFFLITSIVQSLLIIFCISIWEQVSRPMPKIFFDVLRWSGTILALFVVLLESGADPAELFTGSAVLTAVMGFALKDTLGNVFAGLAIHAEQPFELGDWIQYDTNQAHIGKVTEINWRATKVITLDEAEVIIPNGQLAQASIRNFTKPQRWSRRSLFVVAPYEESPQRVQQIMLEAIRGSFGVLEHPAASVVTNDFKERGIEYWVRLFTTEFDKRDRVDGMARDRIWYALARHGIKIPVATQAIRLTHLPTEAASSFDEILKQRKEILSEVDLLGMLSEDQMLQLASDAVQETFASGEEIIRQGDLGSSMFIIESGNVDVTVSDSGSAPTRLAILSSKDVFGEMSLMTGAQRSATVTAMVETRILRIDKPAMSKLLTVEPLLVKRASEYLVGRQVARFEIISQIEKQAPSSIDLFERIKKFFAI
;
A
#
# COMPACT_ATOMS: atom_id res chain seq x y z
N MET A 1 -60.52 -62.92 -37.43
CA MET A 1 -60.24 -62.00 -36.31
C MET A 1 -58.96 -61.16 -36.50
N PHE A 2 -58.21 -61.30 -37.61
CA PHE A 2 -56.96 -60.55 -37.88
C PHE A 2 -57.12 -59.29 -38.77
N PHE A 3 -58.29 -59.06 -39.37
CA PHE A 3 -58.53 -57.90 -40.24
C PHE A 3 -59.10 -56.67 -39.50
N ALA A 4 -59.68 -56.84 -38.31
CA ALA A 4 -60.28 -55.74 -37.54
C ALA A 4 -59.24 -54.80 -36.88
N THR A 5 -58.01 -55.28 -36.67
CA THR A 5 -56.92 -54.49 -36.07
C THR A 5 -56.24 -53.56 -37.07
N GLY A 6 -56.25 -53.90 -38.36
CA GLY A 6 -55.67 -53.06 -39.42
C GLY A 6 -56.46 -51.78 -39.65
N ASP A 7 -57.80 -51.89 -39.68
CA ASP A 7 -58.70 -50.74 -39.88
C ASP A 7 -58.74 -49.83 -38.66
N LEU A 8 -58.67 -50.38 -37.44
CA LEU A 8 -58.55 -49.58 -36.21
C LEU A 8 -57.22 -48.81 -36.15
N MET A 9 -56.12 -49.45 -36.58
CA MET A 9 -54.81 -48.81 -36.65
C MET A 9 -54.75 -47.76 -37.76
N TRP A 10 -55.37 -48.01 -38.91
CA TRP A 10 -55.46 -47.08 -40.03
C TRP A 10 -56.37 -45.89 -39.72
N ASN A 11 -57.51 -46.12 -39.08
CA ASN A 11 -58.42 -45.05 -38.63
C ASN A 11 -57.82 -44.26 -37.46
N TRP A 12 -57.04 -44.89 -36.58
CA TRP A 12 -56.24 -44.20 -35.57
C TRP A 12 -55.14 -43.35 -36.21
N LEU A 13 -54.43 -43.87 -37.23
CA LEU A 13 -53.47 -43.12 -38.03
C LEU A 13 -54.11 -41.94 -38.76
N GLN A 14 -55.28 -42.14 -39.38
CA GLN A 14 -56.04 -41.09 -40.06
C GLN A 14 -56.62 -40.07 -39.08
N SER A 15 -56.97 -40.47 -37.85
CA SER A 15 -57.35 -39.58 -36.75
C SER A 15 -56.15 -38.75 -36.27
N VAL A 16 -54.99 -39.38 -36.09
CA VAL A 16 -53.72 -38.72 -35.75
C VAL A 16 -53.15 -37.90 -36.92
N ILE A 17 -53.57 -38.14 -38.16
CA ILE A 17 -53.22 -37.31 -39.32
C ILE A 17 -54.28 -36.22 -39.55
N GLY A 18 -55.52 -36.43 -39.11
CA GLY A 18 -56.62 -35.47 -39.27
C GLY A 18 -56.70 -34.43 -38.15
N ILE A 19 -56.17 -34.74 -36.96
CA ILE A 19 -56.04 -33.79 -35.84
C ILE A 19 -54.85 -32.82 -36.06
N PHE A 20 -53.89 -33.20 -36.91
CA PHE A 20 -52.62 -32.49 -37.06
C PHE A 20 -52.45 -32.07 -38.52
N GLY A 21 -52.12 -30.80 -38.77
CA GLY A 21 -51.85 -30.29 -40.12
C GLY A 21 -50.80 -31.12 -40.89
N THR A 22 -50.75 -30.94 -42.20
CA THR A 22 -50.05 -31.77 -43.21
C THR A 22 -48.52 -31.92 -43.05
N ASP A 23 -47.90 -31.32 -42.03
CA ASP A 23 -46.45 -31.16 -41.93
C ASP A 23 -45.76 -32.09 -40.91
N LEU A 24 -46.50 -32.70 -39.97
CA LEU A 24 -45.99 -33.64 -38.96
C LEU A 24 -45.15 -34.83 -39.51
N PRO A 25 -45.52 -35.51 -40.63
CA PRO A 25 -44.71 -36.61 -41.15
C PRO A 25 -43.36 -36.14 -41.72
N ARG A 26 -43.22 -34.87 -42.13
CA ARG A 26 -41.97 -34.32 -42.66
C ARG A 26 -40.98 -34.04 -41.53
N GLU A 27 -41.42 -33.42 -40.45
CA GLU A 27 -40.58 -33.13 -39.28
C GLU A 27 -40.05 -34.39 -38.61
N LEU A 28 -40.90 -35.43 -38.50
CA LEU A 28 -40.48 -36.73 -37.96
C LEU A 28 -39.39 -37.38 -38.83
N LEU A 29 -39.54 -37.35 -40.15
CA LEU A 29 -38.53 -37.85 -41.09
C LEU A 29 -37.22 -37.06 -40.99
N VAL A 30 -37.30 -35.73 -40.84
CA VAL A 30 -36.12 -34.86 -40.66
C VAL A 30 -35.42 -35.14 -39.32
N ALA A 31 -36.16 -35.30 -38.22
CA ALA A 31 -35.60 -35.63 -36.91
C ALA A 31 -34.89 -36.99 -36.92
N LEU A 32 -35.52 -38.01 -37.52
CA LEU A 32 -34.92 -39.33 -37.69
C LEU A 32 -33.66 -39.27 -38.56
N ALA A 33 -33.70 -38.58 -39.70
CA ALA A 33 -32.55 -38.42 -40.57
C ALA A 33 -31.39 -37.71 -39.85
N ALA A 34 -31.68 -36.63 -39.10
CA ALA A 34 -30.67 -35.88 -38.35
C ALA A 34 -30.00 -36.74 -37.26
N ILE A 35 -30.77 -37.58 -36.56
CA ILE A 35 -30.22 -38.51 -35.55
C ILE A 35 -29.37 -39.60 -36.20
N VAL A 36 -29.80 -40.16 -37.33
CA VAL A 36 -29.03 -41.17 -38.06
C VAL A 36 -27.69 -40.59 -38.51
N VAL A 37 -27.69 -39.38 -39.08
CA VAL A 37 -26.45 -38.67 -39.44
C VAL A 37 -25.58 -38.43 -38.21
N ALA A 38 -26.17 -37.97 -37.11
CA ALA A 38 -25.42 -37.76 -35.86
C ALA A 38 -24.80 -39.06 -35.32
N PHE A 39 -25.45 -40.21 -35.49
CA PHE A 39 -25.01 -41.53 -35.01
C PHE A 39 -23.91 -42.17 -35.89
N VAL A 40 -23.94 -41.92 -37.20
CA VAL A 40 -22.95 -42.41 -38.17
C VAL A 40 -21.61 -41.69 -38.05
N LEU A 41 -21.59 -40.47 -37.50
CA LEU A 41 -20.36 -39.74 -37.22
C LEU A 41 -19.46 -40.51 -36.23
N PRO A 42 -18.11 -40.41 -36.33
CA PRO A 42 -17.16 -41.11 -35.46
C PRO A 42 -17.19 -40.50 -34.04
N LEU A 43 -18.20 -40.87 -33.27
CA LEU A 43 -18.53 -40.26 -31.97
C LEU A 43 -17.60 -40.65 -30.82
N GLY A 44 -16.77 -41.69 -30.95
CA GLY A 44 -15.81 -42.12 -29.92
C GLY A 44 -16.36 -42.12 -28.48
N LYS A 45 -15.67 -41.43 -27.55
CA LYS A 45 -16.08 -41.24 -26.13
C LYS A 45 -17.33 -40.36 -25.96
N ARG A 46 -17.80 -39.68 -27.02
CA ARG A 46 -18.91 -38.72 -27.02
C ARG A 46 -20.25 -39.30 -27.46
N ARG A 47 -20.37 -40.63 -27.62
CA ARG A 47 -21.66 -41.30 -27.93
C ARG A 47 -22.81 -40.92 -26.98
N ARG A 48 -22.49 -40.60 -25.72
CA ARG A 48 -23.49 -40.10 -24.74
C ARG A 48 -24.16 -38.79 -25.16
N LEU A 49 -23.55 -37.98 -26.03
CA LEU A 49 -24.14 -36.71 -26.47
C LEU A 49 -25.39 -36.91 -27.34
N VAL A 50 -25.47 -38.00 -28.11
CA VAL A 50 -26.63 -38.31 -28.97
C VAL A 50 -27.84 -38.78 -28.16
N GLN A 51 -27.66 -39.12 -26.88
CA GLN A 51 -28.77 -39.52 -26.01
C GLN A 51 -29.82 -38.41 -25.86
N VAL A 52 -29.40 -37.14 -25.83
CA VAL A 52 -30.30 -36.00 -25.64
C VAL A 52 -31.31 -35.84 -26.79
N PRO A 53 -30.90 -35.74 -28.08
CA PRO A 53 -31.87 -35.67 -29.18
C PRO A 53 -32.73 -36.93 -29.28
N ILE A 54 -32.18 -38.10 -28.96
CA ILE A 54 -32.94 -39.37 -28.93
C ILE A 54 -34.01 -39.33 -27.84
N ILE A 55 -33.69 -38.86 -26.63
CA ILE A 55 -34.67 -38.74 -25.53
C ILE A 55 -35.81 -37.81 -25.96
N PHE A 56 -35.51 -36.65 -26.56
CA PHE A 56 -36.55 -35.76 -27.05
C PHE A 56 -37.41 -36.39 -28.16
N LEU A 57 -36.79 -37.13 -29.09
CA LEU A 57 -37.54 -37.88 -30.11
C LEU A 57 -38.45 -38.94 -29.48
N LEU A 58 -37.97 -39.67 -28.46
CA LEU A 58 -38.75 -40.69 -27.75
C LEU A 58 -39.85 -40.10 -26.86
N LEU A 59 -39.71 -38.84 -26.42
CA LEU A 59 -40.73 -38.10 -25.69
C LEU A 59 -41.77 -37.45 -26.63
N ALA A 60 -41.47 -37.27 -27.91
CA ALA A 60 -42.41 -36.72 -28.90
C ALA A 60 -43.79 -37.42 -28.94
N PRO A 61 -43.93 -38.76 -28.78
CA PRO A 61 -45.25 -39.40 -28.71
C PRO A 61 -45.96 -39.28 -27.34
N LEU A 62 -45.29 -38.78 -26.29
CA LEU A 62 -45.87 -38.67 -24.94
C LEU A 62 -47.15 -37.80 -24.88
N PRO A 63 -47.22 -36.63 -25.55
CA PRO A 63 -48.45 -35.85 -25.61
C PRO A 63 -49.62 -36.64 -26.23
N ILE A 64 -49.36 -37.48 -27.24
CA ILE A 64 -50.38 -38.33 -27.87
C ILE A 64 -50.91 -39.37 -26.87
N ALA A 65 -50.02 -39.98 -26.08
CA ALA A 65 -50.42 -40.91 -25.03
C ALA A 65 -51.26 -40.23 -23.93
N ALA A 66 -50.95 -38.97 -23.60
CA ALA A 66 -51.73 -38.18 -22.65
C ALA A 66 -53.12 -37.79 -23.18
N ALA A 67 -53.27 -37.62 -24.51
CA ALA A 67 -54.57 -37.39 -25.17
C ALA A 67 -55.60 -38.48 -24.84
N GLY A 68 -55.14 -39.74 -24.77
CA GLY A 68 -55.99 -40.89 -24.49
C GLY A 68 -56.59 -40.91 -23.08
N LEU A 69 -56.09 -40.08 -22.17
CA LEU A 69 -56.57 -39.98 -20.79
C LEU A 69 -57.63 -38.88 -20.60
N PHE A 70 -57.75 -37.92 -21.52
CA PHE A 70 -58.63 -36.74 -21.37
C PHE A 70 -59.32 -36.36 -22.70
N PRO A 71 -60.36 -37.09 -23.16
CA PRO A 71 -60.75 -37.07 -24.58
C PRO A 71 -61.53 -35.87 -25.15
N GLU A 72 -61.85 -34.79 -24.42
CA GLU A 72 -62.94 -33.88 -24.88
C GLU A 72 -62.72 -32.36 -24.74
N SER A 73 -61.55 -31.81 -25.12
CA SER A 73 -61.47 -30.36 -25.38
C SER A 73 -60.64 -30.02 -26.62
N ILE A 74 -61.16 -29.10 -27.45
CA ILE A 74 -60.51 -28.59 -28.68
C ILE A 74 -59.14 -27.97 -28.35
N ASP A 75 -59.02 -27.34 -27.18
CA ASP A 75 -57.77 -26.75 -26.72
C ASP A 75 -56.72 -27.82 -26.39
N LEU A 76 -57.13 -28.98 -25.84
CA LEU A 76 -56.19 -30.05 -25.51
C LEU A 76 -55.47 -30.58 -26.76
N ASN A 77 -56.17 -30.82 -27.86
CA ASN A 77 -55.54 -31.29 -29.10
C ASN A 77 -54.51 -30.30 -29.65
N ARG A 78 -54.77 -28.98 -29.53
CA ARG A 78 -53.80 -27.94 -29.90
C ARG A 78 -52.58 -27.95 -28.99
N PHE A 79 -52.77 -28.02 -27.67
CA PHE A 79 -51.67 -28.10 -26.71
C PHE A 79 -50.80 -29.34 -26.91
N LEU A 80 -51.41 -30.49 -27.22
CA LEU A 80 -50.67 -31.72 -27.49
C LEU A 80 -49.87 -31.64 -28.80
N GLY A 81 -50.40 -30.98 -29.84
CA GLY A 81 -49.65 -30.72 -31.08
C GLY A 81 -48.45 -29.82 -30.91
N LEU A 82 -48.61 -28.73 -30.15
CA LEU A 82 -47.50 -27.86 -29.78
C LEU A 82 -46.42 -28.62 -29.00
N GLY A 83 -46.82 -29.54 -28.11
CA GLY A 83 -45.88 -30.40 -27.37
C GLY A 83 -45.06 -31.34 -28.27
N ILE A 84 -45.71 -32.00 -29.24
CA ILE A 84 -45.03 -32.87 -30.21
C ILE A 84 -44.05 -32.04 -31.06
N HIS A 85 -44.52 -30.90 -31.56
CA HIS A 85 -43.73 -29.98 -32.39
C HIS A 85 -42.49 -29.47 -31.64
N PHE A 86 -42.65 -29.11 -30.35
CA PHE A 86 -41.53 -28.73 -29.47
C PHE A 86 -40.48 -29.84 -29.36
N PHE A 87 -40.90 -31.07 -29.11
CA PHE A 87 -39.97 -32.19 -28.97
C PHE A 87 -39.25 -32.53 -30.28
N LEU A 88 -39.95 -32.44 -31.42
CA LEU A 88 -39.37 -32.67 -32.75
C LEU A 88 -38.37 -31.56 -33.11
N ILE A 89 -38.74 -30.28 -33.02
CA ILE A 89 -37.82 -29.16 -33.27
C ILE A 89 -36.60 -29.28 -32.36
N THR A 90 -36.79 -29.52 -31.05
CA THR A 90 -35.67 -29.65 -30.11
C THR A 90 -34.75 -30.81 -30.52
N SER A 91 -35.30 -31.97 -30.88
CA SER A 91 -34.51 -33.11 -31.35
C SER A 91 -33.69 -32.78 -32.61
N ILE A 92 -34.29 -32.07 -33.57
CA ILE A 92 -33.62 -31.61 -34.80
C ILE A 92 -32.50 -30.63 -34.47
N VAL A 93 -32.79 -29.56 -33.72
CA VAL A 93 -31.81 -28.52 -33.35
C VAL A 93 -30.62 -29.13 -32.61
N GLN A 94 -30.87 -30.02 -31.65
CA GLN A 94 -29.82 -30.69 -30.89
C GLN A 94 -28.97 -31.64 -31.77
N SER A 95 -29.59 -32.31 -32.74
CA SER A 95 -28.88 -33.18 -33.68
C SER A 95 -28.00 -32.37 -34.64
N LEU A 96 -28.53 -31.27 -35.19
CA LEU A 96 -27.79 -30.34 -36.05
C LEU A 96 -26.61 -29.71 -35.29
N LEU A 97 -26.80 -29.35 -34.03
CA LEU A 97 -25.74 -28.81 -33.18
C LEU A 97 -24.59 -29.81 -32.99
N ILE A 98 -24.91 -31.08 -32.71
CA ILE A 98 -23.90 -32.15 -32.59
C ILE A 98 -23.15 -32.31 -33.91
N ILE A 99 -23.89 -32.36 -35.03
CA ILE A 99 -23.30 -32.48 -36.37
C ILE A 99 -22.36 -31.32 -36.64
N PHE A 100 -22.76 -30.08 -36.36
CA PHE A 100 -21.94 -28.88 -36.50
C PHE A 100 -20.67 -28.96 -35.65
N CYS A 101 -20.79 -29.29 -34.36
CA CYS A 101 -19.65 -29.34 -33.45
C CYS A 101 -18.63 -30.42 -33.85
N ILE A 102 -19.08 -31.61 -34.25
CA ILE A 102 -18.18 -32.72 -34.59
C ILE A 102 -17.62 -32.56 -36.01
N SER A 103 -18.48 -32.21 -36.97
CA SER A 103 -18.13 -32.22 -38.39
C SER A 103 -17.43 -30.95 -38.85
N ILE A 104 -17.71 -29.80 -38.22
CA ILE A 104 -17.16 -28.51 -38.66
C ILE A 104 -16.16 -27.98 -37.62
N TRP A 105 -16.58 -27.88 -36.35
CA TRP A 105 -15.75 -27.22 -35.33
C TRP A 105 -14.51 -28.03 -34.97
N GLU A 106 -14.65 -29.32 -34.65
CA GLU A 106 -13.53 -30.17 -34.23
C GLU A 106 -12.50 -30.43 -35.34
N GLN A 107 -12.83 -30.15 -36.61
CA GLN A 107 -11.87 -30.26 -37.72
C GLN A 107 -10.89 -29.08 -37.78
N VAL A 108 -11.28 -27.91 -37.26
CA VAL A 108 -10.53 -26.66 -37.39
C VAL A 108 -9.97 -26.18 -36.04
N SER A 109 -10.63 -26.53 -34.94
CA SER A 109 -10.37 -25.97 -33.62
C SER A 109 -10.27 -27.06 -32.54
N ARG A 110 -9.65 -26.70 -31.40
CA ARG A 110 -9.68 -27.53 -30.19
C ARG A 110 -11.14 -27.83 -29.80
N PRO A 111 -11.41 -29.01 -29.18
CA PRO A 111 -12.76 -29.39 -28.81
C PRO A 111 -13.43 -28.31 -27.97
N MET A 112 -14.64 -27.92 -28.38
CA MET A 112 -15.43 -26.89 -27.70
C MET A 112 -15.55 -27.23 -26.21
N PRO A 113 -15.24 -26.28 -25.30
CA PRO A 113 -15.42 -26.49 -23.87
C PRO A 113 -16.87 -26.87 -23.58
N LYS A 114 -17.08 -27.81 -22.66
CA LYS A 114 -18.41 -28.35 -22.34
C LYS A 114 -19.43 -27.24 -22.01
N ILE A 115 -19.00 -26.19 -21.32
CA ILE A 115 -19.87 -25.06 -20.94
C ILE A 115 -20.48 -24.37 -22.17
N PHE A 116 -19.68 -24.06 -23.19
CA PHE A 116 -20.19 -23.42 -24.41
C PHE A 116 -21.15 -24.32 -25.18
N PHE A 117 -20.82 -25.61 -25.24
CA PHE A 117 -21.70 -26.60 -25.86
C PHE A 117 -23.03 -26.69 -25.10
N ASP A 118 -23.00 -26.80 -23.78
CA ASP A 118 -24.19 -26.85 -22.94
C ASP A 118 -25.03 -25.55 -23.06
N VAL A 119 -24.40 -24.37 -23.10
CA VAL A 119 -25.09 -23.09 -23.35
C VAL A 119 -25.80 -23.11 -24.69
N LEU A 120 -25.11 -23.52 -25.76
CA LEU A 120 -25.69 -23.57 -27.10
C LEU A 120 -26.84 -24.58 -27.19
N ARG A 121 -26.76 -25.69 -26.44
CA ARG A 121 -27.87 -26.64 -26.29
C ARG A 121 -29.07 -25.99 -25.62
N TRP A 122 -28.89 -25.35 -24.47
CA TRP A 122 -30.00 -24.70 -23.75
C TRP A 122 -30.61 -23.57 -24.57
N SER A 123 -29.79 -22.74 -25.23
CA SER A 123 -30.26 -21.71 -26.15
C SER A 123 -31.08 -22.29 -27.31
N GLY A 124 -30.64 -23.40 -27.90
CA GLY A 124 -31.40 -24.09 -28.95
C GLY A 124 -32.76 -24.62 -28.46
N THR A 125 -32.82 -25.17 -27.26
CA THR A 125 -34.09 -25.63 -26.65
C THR A 125 -35.02 -24.47 -26.31
N ILE A 126 -34.50 -23.35 -25.78
CA ILE A 126 -35.28 -22.15 -25.51
C ILE A 126 -35.82 -21.55 -26.81
N LEU A 127 -35.00 -21.51 -27.87
CA LEU A 127 -35.43 -21.06 -29.19
C LEU A 127 -36.54 -21.96 -29.76
N ALA A 128 -36.41 -23.28 -29.62
CA ALA A 128 -37.44 -24.23 -30.03
C ALA A 128 -38.76 -24.00 -29.28
N LEU A 129 -38.70 -23.75 -27.97
CA LEU A 129 -39.86 -23.38 -27.16
C LEU A 129 -40.50 -22.07 -27.67
N PHE A 130 -39.68 -21.07 -27.97
CA PHE A 130 -40.13 -19.77 -28.47
C PHE A 130 -40.82 -19.87 -29.83
N VAL A 131 -40.29 -20.67 -30.76
CA VAL A 131 -40.92 -20.93 -32.07
C VAL A 131 -42.31 -21.53 -31.89
N VAL A 132 -42.44 -22.55 -31.04
CA VAL A 132 -43.73 -23.19 -30.76
C VAL A 132 -44.73 -22.24 -30.10
N LEU A 133 -44.27 -21.34 -29.23
CA LEU A 133 -45.12 -20.33 -28.61
C LEU A 133 -45.61 -19.27 -29.59
N LEU A 134 -44.79 -18.89 -30.58
CA LEU A 134 -45.23 -18.01 -31.66
C LEU A 134 -46.29 -18.68 -32.53
N GLU A 135 -46.11 -19.98 -32.82
CA GLU A 135 -47.07 -20.77 -33.59
C GLU A 135 -48.40 -20.97 -32.85
N SER A 136 -48.38 -21.00 -31.51
CA SER A 136 -49.59 -21.10 -30.70
C SER A 136 -50.43 -19.82 -30.70
N GLY A 137 -49.90 -18.71 -31.20
CA GLY A 137 -50.53 -17.40 -31.16
C GLY A 137 -50.49 -16.73 -29.78
N ALA A 138 -49.72 -17.29 -28.83
CA ALA A 138 -49.46 -16.65 -27.55
C ALA A 138 -48.58 -15.42 -27.74
N ASP A 139 -48.85 -14.34 -26.99
CA ASP A 139 -47.97 -13.17 -26.99
C ASP A 139 -46.68 -13.51 -26.24
N PRO A 140 -45.51 -13.55 -26.91
CA PRO A 140 -44.26 -13.86 -26.22
C PRO A 140 -43.90 -12.83 -25.15
N ALA A 141 -44.46 -11.61 -25.21
CA ALA A 141 -44.26 -10.57 -24.20
C ALA A 141 -44.72 -10.99 -22.79
N GLU A 142 -45.71 -11.89 -22.69
CA GLU A 142 -46.21 -12.39 -21.40
C GLU A 142 -45.12 -13.19 -20.64
N LEU A 143 -44.23 -13.89 -21.34
CA LEU A 143 -43.12 -14.63 -20.74
C LEU A 143 -42.01 -13.69 -20.23
N PHE A 144 -41.87 -12.51 -20.84
CA PHE A 144 -40.87 -11.52 -20.44
C PHE A 144 -41.32 -10.62 -19.29
N THR A 145 -42.64 -10.46 -19.10
CA THR A 145 -43.24 -9.60 -18.07
C THR A 145 -42.81 -9.98 -16.64
N GLY A 146 -42.47 -11.25 -16.38
CA GLY A 146 -41.92 -11.72 -15.09
C GLY A 146 -40.42 -12.11 -15.12
N SER A 147 -39.79 -12.15 -16.29
CA SER A 147 -38.43 -12.69 -16.43
C SER A 147 -37.33 -11.66 -16.13
N ALA A 148 -37.66 -10.37 -15.99
CA ALA A 148 -36.67 -9.31 -15.79
C ALA A 148 -35.76 -9.56 -14.57
N VAL A 149 -36.32 -10.00 -13.45
CA VAL A 149 -35.55 -10.33 -12.24
C VAL A 149 -34.64 -11.53 -12.47
N LEU A 150 -35.16 -12.58 -13.12
CA LEU A 150 -34.39 -13.79 -13.44
C LEU A 150 -33.24 -13.49 -14.41
N THR A 151 -33.51 -12.69 -15.46
CA THR A 151 -32.52 -12.21 -16.41
C THR A 151 -31.44 -11.38 -15.72
N ALA A 152 -31.82 -10.48 -14.80
CA ALA A 152 -30.86 -9.67 -14.05
C ALA A 152 -29.97 -10.55 -13.15
N VAL A 153 -30.54 -11.47 -12.38
CA VAL A 153 -29.80 -12.40 -11.51
C VAL A 153 -28.85 -13.27 -12.34
N MET A 154 -29.31 -13.81 -13.47
CA MET A 154 -28.49 -14.61 -14.38
C MET A 154 -27.36 -13.78 -15.00
N GLY A 155 -27.64 -12.53 -15.38
CA GLY A 155 -26.63 -11.58 -15.87
C GLY A 155 -25.55 -11.28 -14.83
N PHE A 156 -25.93 -11.05 -13.57
CA PHE A 156 -24.98 -10.87 -12.47
C PHE A 156 -24.15 -12.13 -12.20
N ALA A 157 -24.76 -13.32 -12.23
CA ALA A 157 -24.05 -14.59 -12.04
C ALA A 157 -23.05 -14.88 -13.17
N LEU A 158 -23.39 -14.49 -14.40
CA LEU A 158 -22.54 -14.71 -15.58
C LEU A 158 -21.53 -13.59 -15.83
N LYS A 159 -21.63 -12.46 -15.12
CA LYS A 159 -20.82 -11.25 -15.34
C LYS A 159 -19.33 -11.55 -15.47
N ASP A 160 -18.75 -12.27 -14.50
CA ASP A 160 -17.31 -12.56 -14.50
C ASP A 160 -16.92 -13.59 -15.56
N THR A 161 -17.80 -14.52 -15.87
CA THR A 161 -17.55 -15.54 -16.92
C THR A 161 -17.54 -14.88 -18.29
N LEU A 162 -18.55 -14.06 -18.60
CA LEU A 162 -18.62 -13.29 -19.84
C LEU A 162 -17.44 -12.31 -19.95
N GLY A 163 -17.09 -11.63 -18.84
CA GLY A 163 -15.93 -10.75 -18.79
C GLY A 163 -14.63 -11.47 -19.18
N ASN A 164 -14.39 -12.67 -18.63
CA ASN A 164 -13.22 -13.47 -18.99
C ASN A 164 -13.22 -13.93 -20.46
N VAL A 165 -14.38 -14.24 -21.03
CA VAL A 165 -14.51 -14.63 -22.45
C VAL A 165 -14.20 -13.45 -23.37
N PHE A 166 -14.83 -12.29 -23.14
CA PHE A 166 -14.58 -11.10 -23.95
C PHE A 166 -13.13 -10.63 -23.82
N ALA A 167 -12.54 -10.70 -22.63
CA ALA A 167 -11.13 -10.43 -22.42
C ALA A 167 -10.24 -11.42 -23.20
N GLY A 168 -10.57 -12.71 -23.20
CA GLY A 168 -9.85 -13.71 -23.99
C GLY A 168 -9.91 -13.45 -25.49
N LEU A 169 -11.07 -13.04 -26.01
CA LEU A 169 -11.25 -12.64 -27.41
C LEU A 169 -10.46 -11.37 -27.74
N ALA A 170 -10.49 -10.37 -26.86
CA ALA A 170 -9.73 -9.13 -27.04
C ALA A 170 -8.22 -9.40 -27.07
N ILE A 171 -7.70 -10.19 -26.11
CA ILE A 171 -6.30 -10.63 -26.10
C ILE A 171 -5.93 -11.34 -27.40
N HIS A 172 -6.81 -12.19 -27.95
CA HIS A 172 -6.55 -12.89 -29.20
C HIS A 172 -6.59 -11.99 -30.43
N ALA A 173 -7.46 -10.97 -30.43
CA ALA A 173 -7.62 -10.03 -31.53
C ALA A 173 -6.49 -8.98 -31.57
N GLU A 174 -6.12 -8.43 -30.42
CA GLU A 174 -5.08 -7.38 -30.30
C GLU A 174 -3.67 -7.96 -30.21
N GLN A 175 -3.54 -9.23 -29.80
CA GLN A 175 -2.26 -9.95 -29.62
C GLN A 175 -1.17 -9.14 -28.89
N PRO A 176 -1.45 -8.56 -27.70
CA PRO A 176 -0.45 -7.82 -26.92
C PRO A 176 0.76 -8.69 -26.52
N PHE A 177 0.57 -10.01 -26.49
CA PHE A 177 1.58 -11.03 -26.30
C PHE A 177 1.18 -12.31 -27.02
N GLU A 178 2.16 -13.15 -27.33
CA GLU A 178 1.98 -14.44 -28.01
C GLU A 178 2.46 -15.61 -27.14
N LEU A 179 2.18 -16.83 -27.61
CA LEU A 179 2.75 -18.04 -27.01
C LEU A 179 4.28 -17.97 -27.06
N GLY A 180 4.92 -18.12 -25.91
CA GLY A 180 6.36 -18.09 -25.74
C GLY A 180 6.93 -16.73 -25.32
N ASP A 181 6.13 -15.66 -25.31
CA ASP A 181 6.57 -14.34 -24.85
C ASP A 181 6.80 -14.33 -23.34
N TRP A 182 7.81 -13.59 -22.90
CA TRP A 182 8.02 -13.27 -21.49
C TRP A 182 7.24 -12.01 -21.13
N ILE A 183 6.29 -12.12 -20.23
CA ILE A 183 5.46 -11.00 -19.78
C ILE A 183 5.56 -10.80 -18.27
N GLN A 184 5.48 -9.55 -17.86
CA GLN A 184 5.12 -9.16 -16.51
C GLN A 184 3.66 -8.71 -16.53
N TYR A 185 2.84 -9.28 -15.65
CA TYR A 185 1.39 -9.06 -15.62
C TYR A 185 0.91 -8.38 -14.32
N ASP A 186 1.84 -7.81 -13.55
CA ASP A 186 1.59 -7.06 -12.32
C ASP A 186 2.82 -6.21 -11.95
N THR A 187 2.73 -5.38 -10.92
CA THR A 187 3.83 -4.58 -10.37
C THR A 187 4.92 -5.42 -9.68
N ASN A 188 4.58 -6.61 -9.18
CA ASN A 188 5.53 -7.49 -8.51
C ASN A 188 6.50 -8.14 -9.51
N GLN A 189 7.81 -8.12 -9.20
CA GLN A 189 8.83 -8.77 -10.03
C GLN A 189 8.73 -10.30 -10.03
N ALA A 190 8.10 -10.90 -9.01
CA ALA A 190 7.80 -12.33 -8.98
C ALA A 190 6.77 -12.73 -10.04
N HIS A 191 5.94 -11.78 -10.50
CA HIS A 191 4.89 -12.01 -11.49
C HIS A 191 5.41 -11.81 -12.92
N ILE A 192 6.58 -12.39 -13.20
CA ILE A 192 7.18 -12.48 -14.53
C ILE A 192 7.14 -13.94 -14.96
N GLY A 193 6.58 -14.21 -16.14
CA GLY A 193 6.50 -15.56 -16.66
C GLY A 193 6.45 -15.63 -18.18
N LYS A 194 6.81 -16.80 -18.69
CA LYS A 194 6.71 -17.15 -20.11
C LYS A 194 5.33 -17.68 -20.41
N VAL A 195 4.63 -17.10 -21.38
CA VAL A 195 3.30 -17.54 -21.80
C VAL A 195 3.41 -18.91 -22.45
N THR A 196 2.71 -19.90 -21.90
CA THR A 196 2.73 -21.28 -22.41
C THR A 196 1.43 -21.68 -23.08
N GLU A 197 0.32 -21.12 -22.63
CA GLU A 197 -1.01 -21.42 -23.16
C GLU A 197 -1.93 -20.20 -23.02
N ILE A 198 -2.72 -19.91 -24.06
CA ILE A 198 -3.79 -18.91 -24.03
C ILE A 198 -5.09 -19.64 -24.30
N ASN A 199 -5.94 -19.78 -23.27
CA ASN A 199 -7.26 -20.39 -23.38
C ASN A 199 -8.35 -19.32 -23.38
N TRP A 200 -9.59 -19.75 -23.65
CA TRP A 200 -10.75 -18.85 -23.74
C TRP A 200 -11.08 -18.09 -22.44
N ARG A 201 -10.72 -18.62 -21.26
CA ARG A 201 -10.99 -17.97 -19.95
C ARG A 201 -9.75 -17.54 -19.17
N ALA A 202 -8.59 -18.09 -19.51
CA ALA A 202 -7.38 -17.91 -18.73
C ALA A 202 -6.14 -18.09 -19.60
N THR A 203 -5.07 -17.42 -19.21
CA THR A 203 -3.74 -17.53 -19.78
C THR A 203 -2.83 -18.21 -18.76
N LYS A 204 -2.01 -19.16 -19.21
CA LYS A 204 -1.02 -19.83 -18.38
C LYS A 204 0.36 -19.30 -18.68
N VAL A 205 1.12 -19.07 -17.61
CA VAL A 205 2.51 -18.64 -17.68
C VAL A 205 3.36 -19.52 -16.79
N ILE A 206 4.62 -19.77 -17.17
CA ILE A 206 5.61 -20.40 -16.29
C ILE A 206 6.52 -19.30 -15.77
N THR A 207 6.60 -19.14 -14.44
CA THR A 207 7.46 -18.13 -13.80
C THR A 207 8.93 -18.53 -13.87
N LEU A 208 9.79 -17.63 -13.41
CA LEU A 208 11.24 -17.87 -13.37
C LEU A 208 11.64 -18.95 -12.34
N ASP A 209 10.80 -19.17 -11.34
CA ASP A 209 10.95 -20.25 -10.35
C ASP A 209 10.38 -21.59 -10.87
N GLU A 210 10.15 -21.70 -12.19
CA GLU A 210 9.58 -22.86 -12.88
C GLU A 210 8.16 -23.27 -12.41
N ALA A 211 7.40 -22.33 -11.83
CA ALA A 211 6.03 -22.58 -11.39
C ALA A 211 5.00 -22.18 -12.47
N GLU A 212 3.98 -23.02 -12.71
CA GLU A 212 2.85 -22.66 -13.57
C GLU A 212 1.84 -21.77 -12.82
N VAL A 213 1.52 -20.61 -13.40
CA VAL A 213 0.51 -19.68 -12.90
C VAL A 213 -0.60 -19.55 -13.93
N ILE A 214 -1.84 -19.72 -13.48
CA ILE A 214 -3.04 -19.63 -14.31
C ILE A 214 -3.75 -18.30 -13.98
N ILE A 215 -3.81 -17.40 -14.95
CA ILE A 215 -4.33 -16.04 -14.79
C ILE A 215 -5.66 -15.94 -15.55
N PRO A 216 -6.78 -15.58 -14.90
CA PRO A 216 -8.03 -15.30 -15.60
C PRO A 216 -7.85 -14.17 -16.62
N ASN A 217 -8.38 -14.34 -17.83
CA ASN A 217 -8.18 -13.37 -18.90
C ASN A 217 -8.75 -11.99 -18.55
N GLY A 218 -9.86 -11.93 -17.81
CA GLY A 218 -10.45 -10.67 -17.35
C GLY A 218 -9.53 -9.91 -16.40
N GLN A 219 -8.80 -10.61 -15.53
CA GLN A 219 -7.78 -10.00 -14.68
C GLN A 219 -6.58 -9.54 -15.52
N LEU A 220 -6.12 -10.38 -16.46
CA LEU A 220 -4.97 -10.06 -17.31
C LEU A 220 -5.22 -8.86 -18.23
N ALA A 221 -6.44 -8.74 -18.78
CA ALA A 221 -6.84 -7.63 -19.65
C ALA A 221 -6.94 -6.29 -18.90
N GLN A 222 -7.14 -6.31 -17.59
CA GLN A 222 -7.14 -5.10 -16.75
C GLN A 222 -5.75 -4.76 -16.20
N ALA A 223 -4.80 -5.71 -16.26
CA ALA A 223 -3.45 -5.52 -15.74
C ALA A 223 -2.58 -4.73 -16.72
N SER A 224 -1.58 -4.02 -16.17
CA SER A 224 -0.52 -3.44 -16.98
C SER A 224 0.44 -4.54 -17.40
N ILE A 225 0.50 -4.82 -18.71
CA ILE A 225 1.34 -5.88 -19.26
C ILE A 225 2.62 -5.28 -19.81
N ARG A 226 3.76 -5.71 -19.26
CA ARG A 226 5.07 -5.39 -19.81
C ARG A 226 5.64 -6.63 -20.51
N ASN A 227 5.75 -6.55 -21.83
CA ASN A 227 6.32 -7.62 -22.64
C ASN A 227 7.84 -7.42 -22.78
N PHE A 228 8.62 -8.46 -22.48
CA PHE A 228 10.09 -8.46 -22.59
C PHE A 228 10.59 -9.08 -23.91
N THR A 229 9.69 -9.57 -24.76
CA THR A 229 9.98 -10.24 -26.04
C THR A 229 9.48 -9.42 -27.24
N LYS A 230 8.62 -8.42 -27.02
CA LYS A 230 8.13 -7.46 -28.02
C LYS A 230 8.55 -6.01 -27.67
N PRO A 231 8.69 -5.11 -28.66
CA PRO A 231 8.53 -5.35 -30.11
C PRO A 231 9.74 -6.08 -30.72
N GLN A 232 10.91 -5.94 -30.11
CA GLN A 232 12.13 -6.63 -30.51
C GLN A 232 12.36 -7.80 -29.56
N ARG A 233 12.90 -8.92 -30.09
CA ARG A 233 13.16 -10.14 -29.29
C ARG A 233 14.24 -9.99 -28.22
N TRP A 234 14.93 -8.86 -28.18
CA TRP A 234 15.93 -8.56 -27.17
C TRP A 234 15.31 -7.77 -26.02
N SER A 235 15.81 -8.02 -24.81
CA SER A 235 15.43 -7.34 -23.59
C SER A 235 16.64 -6.64 -22.99
N ARG A 236 16.43 -5.42 -22.49
CA ARG A 236 17.48 -4.66 -21.79
C ARG A 236 17.64 -5.16 -20.36
N ARG A 237 18.86 -5.48 -19.98
CA ARG A 237 19.29 -5.76 -18.60
C ARG A 237 20.04 -4.56 -18.03
N SER A 238 19.94 -4.41 -16.72
CA SER A 238 20.57 -3.33 -15.96
C SER A 238 21.41 -3.94 -14.85
N LEU A 239 22.71 -3.68 -14.86
CA LEU A 239 23.63 -4.04 -13.77
C LEU A 239 24.19 -2.76 -13.16
N PHE A 240 24.44 -2.78 -11.86
CA PHE A 240 25.08 -1.69 -11.14
C PHE A 240 26.40 -2.18 -10.57
N VAL A 241 27.49 -1.50 -10.91
CA VAL A 241 28.84 -1.82 -10.44
C VAL A 241 29.45 -0.56 -9.87
N VAL A 242 30.08 -0.67 -8.69
CA VAL A 242 30.71 0.47 -8.03
C VAL A 242 32.23 0.39 -8.19
N ALA A 243 32.86 1.51 -8.54
CA ALA A 243 34.31 1.66 -8.57
C ALA A 243 34.76 2.82 -7.65
N PRO A 244 36.04 2.85 -7.22
CA PRO A 244 36.55 3.89 -6.32
C PRO A 244 36.52 5.29 -6.93
N TYR A 245 36.60 6.33 -6.08
CA TYR A 245 36.59 7.74 -6.50
C TYR A 245 37.89 8.18 -7.17
N GLU A 246 38.98 7.46 -6.91
CA GLU A 246 40.32 7.74 -7.40
C GLU A 246 40.46 7.41 -8.90
N GLU A 247 39.54 6.64 -9.47
CA GLU A 247 39.56 6.24 -10.87
C GLU A 247 38.73 7.17 -11.76
N SER A 248 39.27 7.49 -12.95
CA SER A 248 38.54 8.29 -13.95
C SER A 248 37.28 7.55 -14.42
N PRO A 249 36.09 8.20 -14.40
CA PRO A 249 34.85 7.58 -14.84
C PRO A 249 34.88 7.07 -16.28
N GLN A 250 35.50 7.83 -17.18
CA GLN A 250 35.62 7.46 -18.60
C GLN A 250 36.45 6.19 -18.76
N ARG A 251 37.57 6.08 -18.01
CA ARG A 251 38.44 4.90 -18.01
C ARG A 251 37.68 3.66 -17.52
N VAL A 252 36.96 3.79 -16.41
CA VAL A 252 36.18 2.69 -15.83
C VAL A 252 35.07 2.23 -16.78
N GLN A 253 34.32 3.17 -17.37
CA GLN A 253 33.27 2.88 -18.35
C GLN A 253 33.82 2.09 -19.55
N GLN A 254 34.96 2.50 -20.09
CA GLN A 254 35.59 1.84 -21.23
C GLN A 254 36.01 0.40 -20.88
N ILE A 255 36.67 0.20 -19.73
CA ILE A 255 37.07 -1.13 -19.26
C ILE A 255 35.85 -2.04 -19.09
N MET A 256 34.77 -1.54 -18.48
CA MET A 256 33.53 -2.31 -18.30
C MET A 256 32.87 -2.67 -19.64
N LEU A 257 32.81 -1.72 -20.57
CA LEU A 257 32.21 -1.92 -21.89
C LEU A 257 32.99 -2.96 -22.72
N GLU A 258 34.31 -2.90 -22.70
CA GLU A 258 35.18 -3.89 -23.35
C GLU A 258 35.06 -5.26 -22.67
N ALA A 259 34.92 -5.30 -21.35
CA ALA A 259 34.81 -6.55 -20.60
C ALA A 259 33.56 -7.36 -20.94
N ILE A 260 32.42 -6.70 -21.10
CA ILE A 260 31.14 -7.37 -21.40
C ILE A 260 30.99 -7.75 -22.87
N ARG A 261 31.85 -7.23 -23.76
CA ARG A 261 31.83 -7.58 -25.18
C ARG A 261 32.11 -9.07 -25.36
N GLY A 262 31.26 -9.75 -26.14
CA GLY A 262 31.34 -11.20 -26.35
C GLY A 262 31.03 -12.03 -25.10
N SER A 263 30.46 -11.45 -24.04
CA SER A 263 29.93 -12.20 -22.91
C SER A 263 28.69 -13.01 -23.34
N PHE A 264 28.43 -14.13 -22.67
CA PHE A 264 27.28 -14.98 -22.96
C PHE A 264 25.97 -14.19 -22.93
N GLY A 265 25.18 -14.30 -24.00
CA GLY A 265 23.88 -13.64 -24.14
C GLY A 265 23.93 -12.12 -24.29
N VAL A 266 25.09 -11.48 -24.28
CA VAL A 266 25.22 -10.04 -24.52
C VAL A 266 25.29 -9.78 -26.03
N LEU A 267 24.35 -9.00 -26.54
CA LEU A 267 24.27 -8.66 -27.97
C LEU A 267 25.28 -7.58 -28.36
N GLU A 268 25.75 -7.65 -29.61
CA GLU A 268 26.52 -6.56 -30.23
C GLU A 268 25.62 -5.43 -30.74
N HIS A 269 24.43 -5.79 -31.24
CA HIS A 269 23.41 -4.86 -31.72
C HIS A 269 22.03 -5.23 -31.12
N PRO A 270 21.40 -4.34 -30.32
CA PRO A 270 21.87 -3.02 -29.90
C PRO A 270 23.10 -3.09 -29.00
N ALA A 271 23.97 -2.09 -29.12
CA ALA A 271 25.20 -2.04 -28.34
C ALA A 271 24.91 -1.79 -26.86
N ALA A 272 25.68 -2.46 -25.99
CA ALA A 272 25.67 -2.17 -24.57
C ALA A 272 26.20 -0.75 -24.30
N SER A 273 25.84 -0.19 -23.15
CA SER A 273 26.35 1.11 -22.69
C SER A 273 26.66 1.08 -21.20
N VAL A 274 27.67 1.84 -20.79
CA VAL A 274 28.01 2.03 -19.39
C VAL A 274 28.04 3.52 -19.12
N VAL A 275 27.25 3.96 -18.14
CA VAL A 275 27.17 5.38 -17.75
C VAL A 275 27.37 5.52 -16.26
N THR A 276 27.90 6.67 -15.84
CA THR A 276 27.88 7.06 -14.43
C THR A 276 26.44 7.23 -13.99
N ASN A 277 26.04 6.48 -12.97
CA ASN A 277 24.68 6.47 -12.44
C ASN A 277 24.52 7.42 -11.25
N ASP A 278 25.42 7.30 -10.28
CA ASP A 278 25.33 8.00 -9.01
C ASP A 278 26.69 8.04 -8.28
N PHE A 279 26.82 8.94 -7.30
CA PHE A 279 27.96 9.03 -6.39
C PHE A 279 27.55 8.48 -5.02
N LYS A 280 27.96 7.26 -4.69
CA LYS A 280 27.63 6.57 -3.44
C LYS A 280 28.72 6.80 -2.39
N GLU A 281 28.41 6.58 -1.11
CA GLU A 281 29.39 6.74 -0.01
C GLU A 281 30.73 6.00 -0.24
N ARG A 282 30.66 4.83 -0.86
CA ARG A 282 31.80 3.94 -1.14
C ARG A 282 32.45 4.12 -2.51
N GLY A 283 31.92 4.95 -3.39
CA GLY A 283 32.46 5.11 -4.75
C GLY A 283 31.43 5.55 -5.79
N ILE A 284 31.86 5.57 -7.05
CA ILE A 284 31.03 5.93 -8.19
C ILE A 284 30.28 4.68 -8.66
N GLU A 285 28.95 4.75 -8.70
CA GLU A 285 28.10 3.68 -9.24
C GLU A 285 27.92 3.87 -10.75
N TYR A 286 28.16 2.79 -11.49
CA TYR A 286 27.99 2.74 -12.95
C TYR A 286 26.80 1.86 -13.30
N TRP A 287 25.95 2.38 -14.17
CA TRP A 287 24.83 1.64 -14.74
C TRP A 287 25.25 1.02 -16.07
N VAL A 288 25.48 -0.29 -16.03
CA VAL A 288 25.80 -1.12 -17.18
C VAL A 288 24.47 -1.62 -17.79
N ARG A 289 24.18 -1.16 -19.00
CA ARG A 289 22.98 -1.52 -19.77
C ARG A 289 23.39 -2.43 -20.91
N LEU A 290 22.91 -3.67 -20.88
CA LEU A 290 23.18 -4.67 -21.92
C LEU A 290 21.86 -5.22 -22.48
N PHE A 291 21.93 -5.84 -23.65
CA PHE A 291 20.76 -6.44 -24.31
C PHE A 291 20.98 -7.93 -24.50
N THR A 292 19.91 -8.73 -24.32
CA THR A 292 19.94 -10.19 -24.48
C THR A 292 18.64 -10.70 -25.10
N THR A 293 18.72 -11.73 -25.95
CA THR A 293 17.57 -12.52 -26.41
C THR A 293 17.27 -13.71 -25.51
N GLU A 294 18.21 -14.09 -24.64
CA GLU A 294 18.12 -15.24 -23.72
C GLU A 294 17.52 -14.78 -22.37
N PHE A 295 16.29 -14.27 -22.38
CA PHE A 295 15.64 -13.77 -21.18
C PHE A 295 15.34 -14.88 -20.15
N ASP A 296 15.14 -16.11 -20.62
CA ASP A 296 15.04 -17.32 -19.80
C ASP A 296 16.32 -17.56 -18.97
N LYS A 297 17.49 -17.20 -19.50
CA LYS A 297 18.80 -17.35 -18.83
C LYS A 297 19.35 -16.02 -18.32
N ARG A 298 18.48 -15.04 -18.09
CA ARG A 298 18.87 -13.66 -17.72
C ARG A 298 19.84 -13.59 -16.53
N ASP A 299 19.68 -14.44 -15.52
CA ASP A 299 20.53 -14.42 -14.33
C ASP A 299 21.95 -14.90 -14.65
N ARG A 300 22.08 -15.86 -15.58
CA ARG A 300 23.38 -16.30 -16.11
C ARG A 300 24.05 -15.22 -16.95
N VAL A 301 23.28 -14.52 -17.79
CA VAL A 301 23.79 -13.38 -18.57
C VAL A 301 24.32 -12.29 -17.65
N ASP A 302 23.52 -11.90 -16.66
CA ASP A 302 23.86 -10.87 -15.68
C ASP A 302 25.08 -11.30 -14.83
N GLY A 303 25.13 -12.56 -14.40
CA GLY A 303 26.26 -13.13 -13.65
C GLY A 303 27.57 -13.12 -14.45
N MET A 304 27.56 -13.68 -15.65
CA MET A 304 28.77 -13.73 -16.50
C MET A 304 29.27 -12.33 -16.88
N ALA A 305 28.36 -11.36 -17.09
CA ALA A 305 28.75 -9.97 -17.31
C ALA A 305 29.44 -9.37 -16.07
N ARG A 306 28.89 -9.57 -14.86
CA ARG A 306 29.52 -9.11 -13.61
C ARG A 306 30.89 -9.74 -13.39
N ASP A 307 31.03 -11.04 -13.63
CA ASP A 307 32.31 -11.76 -13.47
C ASP A 307 33.37 -11.19 -14.40
N ARG A 308 33.03 -10.98 -15.68
CA ARG A 308 33.96 -10.40 -16.66
C ARG A 308 34.36 -8.97 -16.29
N ILE A 309 33.42 -8.16 -15.83
CA ILE A 309 33.71 -6.81 -15.31
C ILE A 309 34.68 -6.89 -14.13
N TRP A 310 34.43 -7.79 -13.17
CA TRP A 310 35.31 -7.98 -12.02
C TRP A 310 36.75 -8.31 -12.44
N TYR A 311 36.92 -9.29 -13.33
CA TYR A 311 38.24 -9.67 -13.84
C TYR A 311 38.91 -8.53 -14.62
N ALA A 312 38.15 -7.75 -15.39
CA ALA A 312 38.71 -6.64 -16.16
C ALA A 312 39.18 -5.49 -15.27
N LEU A 313 38.40 -5.13 -14.24
CA LEU A 313 38.81 -4.12 -13.25
C LEU A 313 40.06 -4.58 -12.50
N ALA A 314 40.07 -5.84 -12.03
CA ALA A 314 41.21 -6.42 -11.32
C ALA A 314 42.52 -6.38 -12.15
N ARG A 315 42.46 -6.71 -13.45
CA ARG A 315 43.62 -6.63 -14.36
C ARG A 315 44.16 -5.20 -14.54
N HIS A 316 43.30 -4.19 -14.39
CA HIS A 316 43.69 -2.78 -14.46
C HIS A 316 44.06 -2.18 -13.11
N GLY A 317 44.15 -3.01 -12.05
CA GLY A 317 44.48 -2.56 -10.68
C GLY A 317 43.33 -1.86 -9.95
N ILE A 318 42.13 -1.86 -10.50
CA ILE A 318 40.96 -1.21 -9.94
C ILE A 318 40.32 -2.15 -8.92
N LYS A 319 40.46 -1.82 -7.63
CA LYS A 319 39.87 -2.60 -6.53
C LYS A 319 38.41 -2.21 -6.33
N ILE A 320 37.54 -3.20 -6.10
CA ILE A 320 36.15 -2.90 -5.74
C ILE A 320 36.12 -2.31 -4.33
N PRO A 321 35.47 -1.14 -4.14
CA PRO A 321 35.46 -0.49 -2.84
C PRO A 321 34.61 -1.28 -1.84
N VAL A 322 35.16 -1.41 -0.64
CA VAL A 322 34.43 -1.88 0.54
C VAL A 322 33.90 -0.66 1.31
N ALA A 323 32.89 -0.85 2.15
CA ALA A 323 32.40 0.24 2.99
C ALA A 323 33.51 0.69 3.95
N THR A 324 34.01 1.91 3.77
CA THR A 324 34.99 2.55 4.65
C THR A 324 34.34 3.71 5.38
N GLN A 325 34.40 3.69 6.71
CA GLN A 325 33.99 4.82 7.54
C GLN A 325 35.21 5.69 7.83
N ALA A 326 35.12 6.98 7.50
CA ALA A 326 36.12 7.95 7.93
C ALA A 326 35.90 8.24 9.42
N ILE A 327 36.71 7.61 10.29
CA ILE A 327 36.69 7.92 11.72
C ILE A 327 37.48 9.21 11.92
N ARG A 328 36.77 10.32 12.18
CA ARG A 328 37.40 11.55 12.65
C ARG A 328 37.67 11.41 14.14
N LEU A 329 38.88 11.02 14.49
CA LEU A 329 39.37 11.08 15.86
C LEU A 329 39.65 12.53 16.20
N THR A 330 38.67 13.22 16.79
CA THR A 330 38.89 14.52 17.39
C THR A 330 39.60 14.28 18.73
N HIS A 331 40.88 14.63 18.81
CA HIS A 331 41.51 14.86 20.11
C HIS A 331 40.72 15.99 20.78
N LEU A 332 39.91 15.67 21.79
CA LEU A 332 39.49 16.67 22.76
C LEU A 332 40.79 17.24 23.33
N PRO A 333 41.05 18.55 23.19
CA PRO A 333 42.24 19.12 23.78
C PRO A 333 42.21 18.86 25.29
N THR A 334 43.37 18.65 25.90
CA THR A 334 43.54 18.60 27.36
C THR A 334 42.97 19.87 28.05
N GLU A 335 42.69 20.92 27.27
CA GLU A 335 41.95 22.13 27.66
C GLU A 335 40.51 21.89 28.12
N ALA A 336 39.92 20.70 27.97
CA ALA A 336 38.62 20.43 28.59
C ALA A 336 38.71 20.51 30.14
N ALA A 337 39.85 20.15 30.73
CA ALA A 337 40.09 20.35 32.17
C ALA A 337 40.28 21.84 32.51
N SER A 338 41.02 22.60 31.69
CA SER A 338 41.16 24.05 31.89
C SER A 338 39.85 24.80 31.65
N SER A 339 38.97 24.30 30.77
CA SER A 339 37.66 24.89 30.52
C SER A 339 36.74 24.76 31.72
N PHE A 340 36.79 23.66 32.49
CA PHE A 340 36.00 23.52 33.70
C PHE A 340 36.49 24.47 34.80
N ASP A 341 37.81 24.57 35.00
CA ASP A 341 38.40 25.51 35.95
C ASP A 341 38.14 26.97 35.56
N GLU A 342 38.18 27.31 34.27
CA GLU A 342 37.81 28.64 33.75
C GLU A 342 36.32 28.94 33.91
N ILE A 343 35.43 27.99 33.62
CA ILE A 343 33.98 28.11 33.83
C ILE A 343 33.68 28.32 35.31
N LEU A 344 34.31 27.54 36.20
CA LEU A 344 34.16 27.69 37.64
C LEU A 344 34.69 29.05 38.12
N LYS A 345 35.83 29.50 37.59
CA LYS A 345 36.39 30.81 37.91
C LYS A 345 35.44 31.95 37.49
N GLN A 346 34.92 31.92 36.26
CA GLN A 346 33.98 32.92 35.75
C GLN A 346 32.68 32.93 36.57
N ARG A 347 32.13 31.76 36.90
CA ARG A 347 30.96 31.67 37.79
C ARG A 347 31.24 32.19 39.18
N LYS A 348 32.40 31.85 39.77
CA LYS A 348 32.83 32.37 41.08
C LYS A 348 32.90 33.89 41.06
N GLU A 349 33.48 34.48 40.02
CA GLU A 349 33.55 35.93 39.85
C GLU A 349 32.15 36.56 39.85
N ILE A 350 31.22 36.06 39.03
CA ILE A 350 29.83 36.56 38.99
C ILE A 350 29.13 36.43 40.35
N LEU A 351 29.26 35.28 41.01
CA LEU A 351 28.63 35.03 42.31
C LEU A 351 29.20 35.92 43.42
N SER A 352 30.51 36.23 43.37
CA SER A 352 31.17 37.06 44.38
C SER A 352 30.74 38.52 44.38
N GLU A 353 30.24 39.00 43.24
CA GLU A 353 29.75 40.38 43.07
C GLU A 353 28.30 40.57 43.53
N VAL A 354 27.62 39.49 43.92
CA VAL A 354 26.26 39.55 44.45
C VAL A 354 26.30 39.83 45.96
N ASP A 355 25.69 40.92 46.39
CA ASP A 355 25.67 41.36 47.80
C ASP A 355 25.23 40.28 48.80
N LEU A 356 24.27 39.43 48.42
CA LEU A 356 23.78 38.32 49.24
C LEU A 356 24.85 37.24 49.46
N LEU A 357 25.79 37.08 48.52
CA LEU A 357 26.76 35.99 48.47
C LEU A 357 28.20 36.44 48.76
N GLY A 358 28.48 37.74 48.86
CA GLY A 358 29.83 38.28 49.13
C GLY A 358 30.47 37.89 50.48
N MET A 359 29.82 37.04 51.27
CA MET A 359 30.24 36.59 52.60
C MET A 359 30.68 35.13 52.66
N LEU A 360 30.54 34.41 51.55
CA LEU A 360 30.92 33.01 51.49
C LEU A 360 32.43 32.87 51.53
N SER A 361 32.92 31.83 52.21
CA SER A 361 34.33 31.45 52.10
C SER A 361 34.66 31.06 50.66
N GLU A 362 35.95 31.03 50.31
CA GLU A 362 36.36 30.65 48.95
C GLU A 362 35.85 29.26 48.56
N ASP A 363 35.90 28.30 49.48
CA ASP A 363 35.44 26.92 49.26
C ASP A 363 33.92 26.85 49.06
N GLN A 364 33.17 27.63 49.84
CA GLN A 364 31.71 27.73 49.73
C GLN A 364 31.28 28.37 48.40
N MET A 365 32.00 29.41 47.97
CA MET A 365 31.75 30.08 46.69
C MET A 365 32.06 29.13 45.51
N LEU A 366 33.15 28.37 45.59
CA LEU A 366 33.49 27.35 44.59
C LEU A 366 32.44 26.25 44.52
N GLN A 367 31.95 25.77 45.67
CA GLN A 367 30.89 24.78 45.73
C GLN A 367 29.60 25.30 45.09
N LEU A 368 29.21 26.55 45.37
CA LEU A 368 28.04 27.18 44.77
C LEU A 368 28.20 27.41 43.26
N ALA A 369 29.38 27.81 42.81
CA ALA A 369 29.72 27.96 41.38
C ALA A 369 29.65 26.64 40.62
N SER A 370 30.04 25.54 41.27
CA SER A 370 29.94 24.18 40.72
C SER A 370 28.50 23.69 40.63
N ASP A 371 27.67 24.00 41.63
CA ASP A 371 26.26 23.58 41.66
C ASP A 371 25.34 24.51 40.82
N ALA A 372 25.80 25.70 40.43
CA ALA A 372 25.05 26.62 39.60
C ALA A 372 24.91 26.12 38.15
N VAL A 373 23.76 26.37 37.52
CA VAL A 373 23.49 26.01 36.12
C VAL A 373 23.34 27.30 35.30
N GLN A 374 24.11 27.41 34.23
CA GLN A 374 23.98 28.55 33.31
C GLN A 374 22.88 28.27 32.28
N GLU A 375 21.96 29.21 32.12
CA GLU A 375 20.84 29.12 31.17
C GLU A 375 20.80 30.38 30.31
N THR A 376 20.35 30.24 29.07
CA THR A 376 20.25 31.35 28.10
C THR A 376 18.82 31.44 27.60
N PHE A 377 18.24 32.65 27.65
CA PHE A 377 16.87 32.94 27.27
C PHE A 377 16.85 33.92 26.10
N ALA A 378 15.94 33.70 25.15
CA ALA A 378 15.75 34.57 24.00
C ALA A 378 14.98 35.85 24.37
N SER A 379 15.11 36.90 23.55
CA SER A 379 14.30 38.12 23.71
C SER A 379 12.80 37.79 23.65
N GLY A 380 12.04 38.31 24.62
CA GLY A 380 10.61 38.06 24.81
C GLY A 380 10.27 36.79 25.58
N GLU A 381 11.25 35.97 25.94
CA GLU A 381 11.04 34.72 26.68
C GLU A 381 10.83 34.98 28.18
N GLU A 382 9.82 34.33 28.77
CA GLU A 382 9.53 34.42 30.21
C GLU A 382 10.41 33.44 31.00
N ILE A 383 11.21 33.98 31.93
CA ILE A 383 12.13 33.20 32.76
C ILE A 383 11.40 32.66 34.00
N ILE A 384 10.54 33.47 34.62
CA ILE A 384 9.63 33.06 35.70
C ILE A 384 8.28 33.74 35.53
N ARG A 385 7.20 33.09 35.96
CA ARG A 385 5.83 33.64 35.93
C ARG A 385 5.33 33.93 37.33
N GLN A 386 4.60 35.03 37.49
CA GLN A 386 3.92 35.36 38.74
C GLN A 386 2.93 34.24 39.13
N GLY A 387 2.88 33.92 40.44
CA GLY A 387 1.97 32.91 41.01
C GLY A 387 2.55 31.49 41.02
N ASP A 388 3.56 31.20 40.19
CA ASP A 388 4.19 29.89 40.17
C ASP A 388 4.91 29.58 41.48
N LEU A 389 5.00 28.30 41.85
CA LEU A 389 5.89 27.86 42.91
C LEU A 389 7.32 27.80 42.36
N GLY A 390 8.23 28.56 42.95
CA GLY A 390 9.65 28.57 42.59
C GLY A 390 10.51 27.93 43.67
N SER A 391 11.51 27.15 43.26
CA SER A 391 12.54 26.61 44.17
C SER A 391 13.96 26.93 43.70
N SER A 392 14.09 28.01 42.92
CA SER A 392 15.35 28.47 42.34
C SER A 392 15.44 30.00 42.36
N MET A 393 16.65 30.53 42.46
CA MET A 393 16.97 31.94 42.23
C MET A 393 17.86 32.08 41.01
N PHE A 394 17.89 33.27 40.43
CA PHE A 394 18.62 33.56 39.22
C PHE A 394 19.46 34.81 39.39
N ILE A 395 20.66 34.80 38.82
CA ILE A 395 21.60 35.92 38.79
C ILE A 395 21.87 36.23 37.32
N ILE A 396 21.70 37.49 36.92
CA ILE A 396 21.89 37.87 35.52
C ILE A 396 23.39 37.98 35.24
N GLU A 397 23.92 37.14 34.35
CA GLU A 397 25.30 37.24 33.89
C GLU A 397 25.42 38.36 32.84
N SER A 398 24.58 38.33 31.82
CA SER A 398 24.56 39.33 30.75
C SER A 398 23.17 39.46 30.14
N GLY A 399 22.78 40.67 29.77
CA GLY A 399 21.44 40.98 29.26
C GLY A 399 20.61 41.75 30.26
N ASN A 400 19.33 41.93 29.94
CA ASN A 400 18.38 42.74 30.72
C ASN A 400 17.01 42.06 30.71
N VAL A 401 16.31 42.14 31.83
CA VAL A 401 14.99 41.54 32.02
C VAL A 401 13.99 42.58 32.51
N ASP A 402 12.75 42.44 32.05
CA ASP A 402 11.61 43.25 32.48
C ASP A 402 10.83 42.51 33.57
N VAL A 403 10.63 43.14 34.73
CA VAL A 403 9.89 42.59 35.86
C VAL A 403 8.50 43.22 35.90
N THR A 404 7.46 42.42 35.69
CA THR A 404 6.07 42.91 35.64
C THR A 404 5.18 42.18 36.63
N VAL A 405 4.17 42.89 37.15
CA VAL A 405 3.11 42.31 37.98
C VAL A 405 1.77 42.53 37.32
N SER A 406 0.97 41.49 37.25
CA SER A 406 -0.41 41.54 36.81
C SER A 406 -1.32 41.43 38.02
N ASP A 407 -2.20 42.42 38.21
CA ASP A 407 -3.29 42.34 39.17
C ASP A 407 -4.60 41.99 38.44
N SER A 408 -5.45 41.20 39.08
CA SER A 408 -6.59 40.49 38.47
C SER A 408 -7.41 41.38 37.51
N GLY A 409 -7.19 41.23 36.20
CA GLY A 409 -7.96 41.91 35.14
C GLY A 409 -7.38 43.23 34.60
N SER A 410 -6.17 43.63 34.99
CA SER A 410 -5.48 44.84 34.48
C SER A 410 -4.23 44.51 33.66
N ALA A 411 -3.80 45.44 32.80
CA ALA A 411 -2.58 45.27 32.01
C ALA A 411 -1.34 45.15 32.94
N PRO A 412 -0.34 44.33 32.57
CA PRO A 412 0.85 44.11 33.40
C PRO A 412 1.56 45.44 33.69
N THR A 413 1.78 45.72 34.97
CA THR A 413 2.50 46.91 35.43
C THR A 413 3.97 46.57 35.60
N ARG A 414 4.86 47.30 34.92
CA ARG A 414 6.32 47.15 35.06
C ARG A 414 6.76 47.67 36.43
N LEU A 415 7.43 46.81 37.20
CA LEU A 415 8.02 47.14 38.50
C LEU A 415 9.46 47.63 38.38
N ALA A 416 10.27 46.98 37.55
CA ALA A 416 11.69 47.27 37.41
C ALA A 416 12.26 46.66 36.12
N ILE A 417 13.38 47.21 35.65
CA ILE A 417 14.25 46.53 34.68
C ILE A 417 15.50 46.12 35.45
N LEU A 418 15.81 44.82 35.42
CA LEU A 418 17.01 44.27 36.05
C LEU A 418 18.08 44.02 34.98
N SER A 419 19.33 44.24 35.34
CA SER A 419 20.48 44.15 34.45
C SER A 419 21.52 43.14 34.99
N SER A 420 22.63 42.95 34.29
CA SER A 420 23.75 42.13 34.76
C SER A 420 24.06 42.40 36.24
N LYS A 421 24.29 41.32 37.01
CA LYS A 421 24.54 41.22 38.46
C LYS A 421 23.31 41.32 39.36
N ASP A 422 22.16 41.74 38.82
CA ASP A 422 20.92 41.70 39.59
C ASP A 422 20.42 40.26 39.80
N VAL A 423 19.77 40.08 40.95
CA VAL A 423 19.20 38.80 41.38
C VAL A 423 17.69 38.83 41.22
N PHE A 424 17.04 37.73 40.82
CA PHE A 424 15.58 37.60 40.94
C PHE A 424 15.16 36.18 41.32
N GLY A 425 13.96 36.07 41.88
CA GLY A 425 13.41 34.79 42.32
C GLY A 425 13.92 34.30 43.67
N GLU A 426 14.81 35.05 44.32
CA GLU A 426 15.37 34.79 45.64
C GLU A 426 14.30 34.70 46.73
N MET A 427 13.22 35.48 46.64
CA MET A 427 12.14 35.45 47.64
C MET A 427 11.46 34.07 47.68
N SER A 428 11.23 33.48 46.51
CA SER A 428 10.58 32.17 46.38
C SER A 428 11.52 31.06 46.86
N LEU A 429 12.80 31.14 46.50
CA LEU A 429 13.82 30.21 46.99
C LEU A 429 14.01 30.27 48.51
N MET A 430 14.04 31.47 49.09
CA MET A 430 14.39 31.65 50.50
C MET A 430 13.20 31.42 51.43
N THR A 431 11.99 31.86 51.04
CA THR A 431 10.80 31.85 51.92
C THR A 431 9.77 30.79 51.56
N GLY A 432 9.91 30.13 50.42
CA GLY A 432 8.93 29.18 49.87
C GLY A 432 7.66 29.84 49.34
N ALA A 433 7.59 31.17 49.28
CA ALA A 433 6.45 31.89 48.72
C ALA A 433 6.35 31.70 47.19
N GLN A 434 5.16 31.92 46.62
CA GLN A 434 4.97 31.96 45.17
C GLN A 434 5.77 33.11 44.54
N ARG A 435 6.11 32.94 43.25
CA ARG A 435 6.76 33.97 42.43
C ARG A 435 5.92 35.23 42.45
N SER A 436 6.52 36.33 42.89
CA SER A 436 5.78 37.57 43.14
C SER A 436 5.62 38.45 41.90
N ALA A 437 6.24 38.10 40.77
CA ALA A 437 6.22 38.85 39.51
C ALA A 437 6.62 37.92 38.35
N THR A 438 6.23 38.28 37.13
CA THR A 438 6.73 37.68 35.89
C THR A 438 8.01 38.41 35.47
N VAL A 439 9.02 37.66 35.04
CA VAL A 439 10.30 38.20 34.55
C VAL A 439 10.51 37.73 33.12
N THR A 440 10.68 38.68 32.20
CA THR A 440 10.80 38.42 30.76
C THR A 440 12.12 38.98 30.25
N ALA A 441 12.86 38.19 29.48
CA ALA A 441 14.10 38.65 28.85
C ALA A 441 13.80 39.73 27.79
N MET A 442 14.47 40.88 27.86
CA MET A 442 14.31 41.95 26.86
C MET A 442 15.22 41.75 25.64
N VAL A 443 16.38 41.15 25.88
CA VAL A 443 17.38 40.74 24.89
C VAL A 443 17.82 39.31 25.21
N GLU A 444 18.66 38.70 24.38
CA GLU A 444 19.31 37.43 24.76
C GLU A 444 19.99 37.60 26.13
N THR A 445 19.50 36.83 27.11
CA THR A 445 19.88 37.00 28.51
C THR A 445 20.44 35.70 29.04
N ARG A 446 21.68 35.76 29.53
CA ARG A 446 22.36 34.64 30.20
C ARG A 446 22.22 34.82 31.70
N ILE A 447 21.85 33.75 32.40
CA ILE A 447 21.64 33.75 33.84
C ILE A 447 22.31 32.53 34.49
N LEU A 448 22.69 32.67 35.76
CA LEU A 448 23.07 31.57 36.64
C LEU A 448 21.89 31.21 37.53
N ARG A 449 21.37 29.99 37.39
CA ARG A 449 20.33 29.42 38.23
C ARG A 449 20.96 28.67 39.41
N ILE A 450 20.48 28.98 40.61
CA ILE A 450 20.82 28.28 41.85
C ILE A 450 19.53 27.67 42.42
N ASP A 451 19.54 26.36 42.64
CA ASP A 451 18.40 25.63 43.16
C ASP A 451 18.42 25.46 44.68
N LYS A 452 17.25 25.14 45.25
CA LYS A 452 17.07 24.82 46.66
C LYS A 452 18.09 23.82 47.21
N PRO A 453 18.43 22.70 46.55
CA PRO A 453 19.43 21.77 47.09
C PRO A 453 20.81 22.41 47.23
N ALA A 454 21.24 23.21 46.25
CA ALA A 454 22.52 23.92 46.29
C ALA A 454 22.55 24.96 47.43
N MET A 455 21.50 25.76 47.55
CA MET A 455 21.36 26.75 48.61
C MET A 455 21.22 26.12 50.00
N SER A 456 20.52 24.98 50.11
CA SER A 456 20.34 24.27 51.39
C SER A 456 21.66 23.76 51.96
N LYS A 457 22.52 23.17 51.12
CA LYS A 457 23.87 22.73 51.54
C LYS A 457 24.65 23.89 52.14
N LEU A 458 24.57 25.06 51.52
CA LEU A 458 25.27 26.26 51.94
C LEU A 458 24.76 26.80 53.29
N LEU A 459 23.43 26.89 53.45
CA LEU A 459 22.80 27.39 54.67
C LEU A 459 22.99 26.46 55.88
N THR A 460 23.13 25.14 55.67
CA THR A 460 23.44 24.19 56.75
C THR A 460 24.85 24.40 57.30
N VAL A 461 25.80 24.80 56.45
CA VAL A 461 27.20 25.00 56.85
C VAL A 461 27.41 26.35 57.53
N GLU A 462 26.72 27.41 57.10
CA GLU A 462 26.87 28.77 57.66
C GLU A 462 25.51 29.39 58.06
N PRO A 463 25.02 29.10 59.29
CA PRO A 463 23.72 29.61 59.76
C PRO A 463 23.64 31.13 59.87
N LEU A 464 24.77 31.85 59.93
CA LEU A 464 24.79 33.32 59.95
C LEU A 464 24.30 33.93 58.63
N LEU A 465 24.37 33.19 57.51
CA LEU A 465 23.81 33.61 56.22
C LEU A 465 22.29 33.77 56.28
N VAL A 466 21.59 32.96 57.09
CA VAL A 466 20.14 33.05 57.25
C VAL A 466 19.74 34.41 57.83
N LYS A 467 20.52 34.95 58.77
CA LYS A 467 20.24 36.24 59.40
C LYS A 467 20.42 37.40 58.42
N ARG A 468 21.54 37.43 57.68
CA ARG A 468 21.77 38.47 56.66
C ARG A 468 20.87 38.34 55.44
N ALA A 469 20.55 37.12 55.01
CA ALA A 469 19.55 36.91 53.96
C ALA A 469 18.18 37.46 54.40
N SER A 470 17.83 37.32 55.68
CA SER A 470 16.62 37.93 56.24
C SER A 470 16.67 39.46 56.18
N GLU A 471 17.80 40.06 56.57
CA GLU A 471 18.02 41.51 56.50
C GLU A 471 18.00 42.04 55.04
N TYR A 472 18.65 41.33 54.11
CA TYR A 472 18.66 41.64 52.68
C TYR A 472 17.27 41.56 52.05
N LEU A 473 16.51 40.50 52.34
CA LEU A 473 15.14 40.33 51.84
C LEU A 473 14.19 41.40 52.39
N VAL A 474 14.38 41.82 53.64
CA VAL A 474 13.62 42.95 54.23
C VAL A 474 13.92 44.25 53.51
N GLY A 475 15.21 44.58 53.31
CA GLY A 475 15.62 45.77 52.56
C GLY A 475 15.05 45.79 51.14
N ARG A 476 15.03 44.63 50.49
CA ARG A 476 14.48 44.49 49.13
C ARG A 476 12.96 44.53 49.08
N GLN A 477 12.26 44.00 50.09
CA GLN A 477 10.81 44.13 50.21
C GLN A 477 10.41 45.60 50.41
N VAL A 478 11.11 46.35 51.26
CA VAL A 478 10.82 47.77 51.52
C VAL A 478 10.97 48.60 50.23
N ALA A 479 12.06 48.41 49.48
CA ALA A 479 12.26 49.07 48.18
C ALA A 479 11.18 48.71 47.15
N ARG A 480 10.60 47.50 47.24
CA ARG A 480 9.50 47.04 46.39
C ARG A 480 8.13 47.58 46.82
N PHE A 481 7.93 47.78 48.12
CA PHE A 481 6.71 48.34 48.71
C PHE A 481 6.59 49.85 48.48
N GLU A 482 7.68 50.60 48.37
CA GLU A 482 7.64 52.03 48.02
C GLU A 482 7.11 52.29 46.60
N ILE A 483 7.30 51.33 45.68
CA ILE A 483 6.81 51.40 44.29
C ILE A 483 5.33 50.98 44.18
N ILE A 484 4.82 50.13 45.09
CA ILE A 484 3.44 49.61 45.11
C ILE A 484 2.65 50.24 46.27
N SER A 485 2.69 51.57 46.38
CA SER A 485 1.87 52.29 47.35
C SER A 485 0.45 52.51 46.82
N GLN A 486 -0.42 51.49 46.87
CA GLN A 486 -1.85 51.70 47.17
C GLN A 486 -2.72 50.48 47.55
N ILE A 487 -2.18 49.29 47.88
CA ILE A 487 -3.00 48.22 48.48
C ILE A 487 -2.32 47.61 49.72
N GLU A 488 -3.05 47.69 50.84
CA GLU A 488 -2.65 47.30 52.19
C GLU A 488 -2.27 45.81 52.34
N LYS A 489 -1.13 45.56 53.00
CA LYS A 489 -0.97 44.69 54.19
C LYS A 489 0.48 44.74 54.70
N GLN A 490 0.64 44.80 56.02
CA GLN A 490 1.89 44.97 56.77
C GLN A 490 3.08 44.16 56.23
N ALA A 491 4.23 44.81 56.07
CA ALA A 491 5.50 44.12 55.83
C ALA A 491 5.85 43.26 57.08
N PRO A 492 6.16 41.96 56.92
CA PRO A 492 6.57 41.12 58.03
C PRO A 492 7.91 41.60 58.63
N SER A 493 8.08 41.46 59.95
CA SER A 493 9.31 41.86 60.63
C SER A 493 10.48 40.93 60.27
N SER A 494 11.72 41.41 60.40
CA SER A 494 12.93 40.60 60.13
C SER A 494 12.99 39.29 60.93
N ILE A 495 12.33 39.25 62.10
CA ILE A 495 12.21 38.07 62.96
C ILE A 495 11.26 37.02 62.35
N ASP A 496 10.14 37.44 61.75
CA ASP A 496 9.18 36.52 61.11
C ASP A 496 9.76 35.87 59.84
N LEU A 497 10.53 36.64 59.06
CA LEU A 497 11.19 36.11 57.86
C LEU A 497 12.28 35.09 58.19
N PHE A 498 13.04 35.34 59.26
CA PHE A 498 14.10 34.45 59.74
C PHE A 498 13.55 33.06 60.13
N GLU A 499 12.45 33.01 60.88
CA GLU A 499 11.80 31.74 61.26
C GLU A 499 11.18 31.01 60.06
N ARG A 500 10.64 31.75 59.09
CA ARG A 500 10.11 31.15 57.84
C ARG A 500 11.21 30.50 57.00
N ILE A 501 12.38 31.13 56.87
CA ILE A 501 13.52 30.58 56.13
C ILE A 501 14.01 29.30 56.81
N LYS A 502 14.19 29.30 58.15
CA LYS A 502 14.57 28.11 58.92
C LYS A 502 13.62 26.94 58.70
N LYS A 503 12.30 27.20 58.81
CA LYS A 503 11.27 26.18 58.57
C LYS A 503 11.31 25.64 57.14
N PHE A 504 11.55 26.48 56.14
CA PHE A 504 11.53 26.08 54.74
C PHE A 504 12.75 25.22 54.34
N PHE A 505 13.92 25.50 54.91
CA PHE A 505 15.14 24.72 54.70
C PHE A 505 15.33 23.58 55.71
N ALA A 506 14.47 23.49 56.74
CA ALA A 506 14.55 22.53 57.83
C ALA A 506 15.88 22.60 58.62
N ILE A 507 16.31 23.83 58.94
CA ILE A 507 17.57 24.15 59.66
C ILE A 507 17.26 24.87 60.98
#